data_AF-A0A978RX09-F1
#
_entry.id   AF-A0A978RX09-F1
#
_cell.length_a   1.000
_cell.length_b   1.000
_cell.length_c   1.000
_cell.angle_alpha   90.00
_cell.angle_beta   90.00
_cell.angle_gamma   90.00
#
_symmetry.space_group_name_H-M   'P 1'
#
loop_
_entity.id
_entity.type
_entity.pdbx_description
1 polymer ?
#
loop_
_entity_poly.entity_id
_entity_poly.type
_entity_poly.pdbx_seq_one_letter_code
_entity_poly.pdbx_strand_id
1 'polypeptide(L)'
;MRTRSEKVTTSSPTVFTAQTLIVSGITWAVLALLFFLLFSTIPAGDEGRPLWYSIGTFVFGLVANVGAGILCLRNWRSPQVVSGRTVWLAIGIGMLSYAIGDLLFGCWELVWGLDPDVTLGDMFYLLTYICLGWGMVLAVVSKRLNLEKWQWAVLIGIAAAGIALAVWVSMSPVGSEIATTEALTAEVSLPASTAPAFIETIDNTLSNYAYYVGLFYVVADVFLLIIATALLLAFWGGRFSQSWQMIAAGTFSLYIADMWFKYAERLADYQSGSLLEVFWVFSPVLFGIGAVLEYHISTRSRQGRRRRGGAAAAAADS
;
A
#
# COMPACT_ATOMS: atom_id res chain seq x y z
N MET A 1 -55.92 -6.69 -31.18
CA MET A 1 -54.93 -7.72 -30.78
C MET A 1 -53.55 -7.24 -31.21
N ARG A 2 -52.75 -6.62 -30.32
CA ARG A 2 -51.40 -6.12 -30.62
C ARG A 2 -50.42 -6.91 -29.75
N THR A 3 -49.68 -7.84 -30.34
CA THR A 3 -48.61 -8.59 -29.69
C THR A 3 -47.39 -7.70 -29.54
N ARG A 4 -47.11 -7.25 -28.32
CA ARG A 4 -45.88 -6.54 -27.96
C ARG A 4 -44.77 -7.57 -27.84
N SER A 5 -43.85 -7.61 -28.81
CA SER A 5 -42.63 -8.40 -28.71
C SER A 5 -41.74 -7.80 -27.62
N GLU A 6 -41.74 -8.37 -26.42
CA GLU A 6 -40.74 -8.07 -25.40
C GLU A 6 -39.38 -8.61 -25.87
N LYS A 7 -38.52 -7.69 -26.30
CA LYS A 7 -37.13 -8.00 -26.61
C LYS A 7 -36.40 -8.14 -25.28
N VAL A 8 -36.30 -9.38 -24.78
CA VAL A 8 -35.45 -9.72 -23.63
C VAL A 8 -34.00 -9.50 -24.03
N THR A 9 -33.45 -8.34 -23.70
CA THR A 9 -32.01 -8.09 -23.78
C THR A 9 -31.32 -8.86 -22.67
N THR A 10 -30.76 -10.02 -23.00
CA THR A 10 -29.81 -10.74 -22.14
C THR A 10 -28.53 -9.91 -22.02
N SER A 11 -28.42 -9.10 -20.97
CA SER A 11 -27.18 -8.41 -20.64
C SER A 11 -26.15 -9.45 -20.18
N SER A 12 -25.10 -9.66 -20.97
CA SER A 12 -23.96 -10.47 -20.56
C SER A 12 -23.43 -9.97 -19.20
N PRO A 13 -23.10 -10.86 -18.25
CA PRO A 13 -22.54 -10.44 -16.97
C PRO A 13 -21.22 -9.73 -17.24
N THR A 14 -21.15 -8.44 -16.91
CA THR A 14 -19.91 -7.67 -17.04
C THR A 14 -18.94 -8.13 -15.95
N VAL A 15 -17.84 -8.75 -16.35
CA VAL A 15 -16.81 -9.30 -15.45
C VAL A 15 -16.18 -8.21 -14.54
N PHE A 16 -16.32 -6.94 -14.93
CA PHE A 16 -15.76 -5.78 -14.23
C PHE A 16 -16.80 -4.98 -13.44
N THR A 17 -17.72 -5.64 -12.73
CA THR A 17 -18.58 -4.93 -11.78
C THR A 17 -17.81 -4.51 -10.53
N ALA A 18 -18.27 -3.44 -9.87
CA ALA A 18 -17.66 -2.99 -8.60
C ALA A 18 -17.67 -4.11 -7.54
N GLN A 19 -18.75 -4.88 -7.47
CA GLN A 19 -18.85 -6.01 -6.54
C GLN A 19 -17.81 -7.09 -6.85
N THR A 20 -17.64 -7.48 -8.12
CA THR A 20 -16.62 -8.46 -8.52
C THR A 20 -15.23 -8.00 -8.13
N LEU A 21 -14.87 -6.75 -8.41
CA LEU A 21 -13.54 -6.21 -8.08
C LEU A 21 -13.28 -6.16 -6.56
N ILE A 22 -14.28 -5.81 -5.77
CA ILE A 22 -14.16 -5.80 -4.29
C ILE A 22 -13.99 -7.23 -3.78
N VAL A 23 -14.80 -8.18 -4.25
CA VAL A 23 -14.71 -9.59 -3.86
C VAL A 23 -13.36 -10.18 -4.28
N SER A 24 -12.86 -9.87 -5.47
CA SER A 24 -11.52 -10.26 -5.92
C SER A 24 -10.43 -9.73 -5.00
N GLY A 25 -10.49 -8.44 -4.61
CA GLY A 25 -9.53 -7.85 -3.69
C GLY A 25 -9.55 -8.53 -2.30
N ILE A 26 -10.74 -8.74 -1.72
CA ILE A 26 -10.89 -9.44 -0.44
C ILE A 26 -10.37 -10.87 -0.54
N THR A 27 -10.69 -11.58 -1.63
CA THR A 27 -10.21 -12.94 -1.87
C THR A 27 -8.68 -12.96 -1.96
N TRP A 28 -8.06 -12.00 -2.66
CA TRP A 28 -6.60 -11.87 -2.75
C TRP A 28 -5.96 -11.65 -1.37
N ALA A 29 -6.51 -10.77 -0.55
CA ALA A 29 -6.02 -10.54 0.81
C ALA A 29 -6.17 -11.79 1.70
N VAL A 30 -7.29 -12.51 1.62
CA VAL A 30 -7.49 -13.76 2.37
C VAL A 30 -6.51 -14.83 1.91
N LEU A 31 -6.30 -14.98 0.61
CA LEU A 31 -5.31 -15.93 0.07
C LEU A 31 -3.89 -15.58 0.53
N ALA A 32 -3.51 -14.29 0.50
CA ALA A 32 -2.23 -13.84 1.03
C ALA A 32 -2.13 -14.17 2.53
N LEU A 33 -3.13 -13.83 3.33
CA LEU A 33 -3.13 -14.14 4.76
C LEU A 33 -2.96 -15.64 5.04
N LEU A 34 -3.71 -16.49 4.33
CA LEU A 34 -3.58 -17.94 4.47
C LEU A 34 -2.20 -18.42 4.03
N PHE A 35 -1.63 -17.85 2.97
CA PHE A 35 -0.29 -18.18 2.51
C PHE A 35 0.77 -17.86 3.57
N PHE A 36 0.73 -16.66 4.16
CA PHE A 36 1.65 -16.29 5.25
C PHE A 36 1.41 -17.17 6.49
N LEU A 37 0.16 -17.35 6.94
CA LEU A 37 -0.15 -18.15 8.13
C LEU A 37 0.30 -19.62 8.02
N LEU A 38 0.20 -20.21 6.83
CA LEU A 38 0.51 -21.62 6.62
C LEU A 38 1.99 -21.86 6.35
N PHE A 39 2.71 -20.87 5.82
CA PHE A 39 4.03 -21.09 5.23
C PHE A 39 5.13 -20.10 5.71
N SER A 40 4.83 -19.14 6.60
CA SER A 40 5.83 -18.19 7.09
C SER A 40 6.83 -18.76 8.10
N THR A 41 6.63 -19.99 8.59
CA THR A 41 7.53 -20.63 9.55
C THR A 41 8.76 -21.19 8.85
N ILE A 42 9.93 -21.01 9.46
CA ILE A 42 11.17 -21.63 8.99
C ILE A 42 11.10 -23.13 9.34
N PRO A 43 11.21 -24.06 8.36
CA PRO A 43 11.23 -25.48 8.63
C PRO A 43 12.38 -25.88 9.57
N ALA A 44 12.14 -26.87 10.43
CA ALA A 44 13.15 -27.30 11.39
C ALA A 44 14.38 -27.88 10.67
N GLY A 45 15.54 -27.24 10.86
CA GLY A 45 16.82 -27.63 10.27
C GLY A 45 17.24 -26.82 9.05
N ASP A 46 16.41 -25.89 8.57
CA ASP A 46 16.76 -24.98 7.48
C ASP A 46 17.29 -23.64 8.02
N GLU A 47 18.24 -23.04 7.30
CA GLU A 47 18.82 -21.72 7.63
C GLU A 47 17.88 -20.56 7.26
N GLY A 48 16.84 -20.81 6.46
CA GLY A 48 15.89 -19.76 6.11
C GLY A 48 14.64 -20.24 5.38
N ARG A 49 13.77 -19.29 5.01
CA ARG A 49 12.53 -19.59 4.30
C ARG A 49 12.81 -20.09 2.86
N PRO A 50 12.02 -21.05 2.36
CA PRO A 50 12.26 -21.61 1.03
C PRO A 50 11.95 -20.59 -0.07
N LEU A 51 12.73 -20.60 -1.16
CA LEU A 51 12.62 -19.62 -2.25
C LEU A 51 11.20 -19.48 -2.85
N TRP A 52 10.47 -20.59 -2.98
CA TRP A 52 9.09 -20.54 -3.50
C TRP A 52 8.15 -19.72 -2.62
N TYR A 53 8.41 -19.68 -1.31
CA TYR A 53 7.64 -18.89 -0.36
C TYR A 53 7.92 -17.41 -0.58
N SER A 54 9.19 -17.01 -0.65
CA SER A 54 9.59 -15.62 -0.93
C SER A 54 9.12 -15.14 -2.31
N ILE A 55 9.15 -15.99 -3.34
CA ILE A 55 8.52 -15.67 -4.64
C ILE A 55 7.02 -15.48 -4.48
N GLY A 56 6.36 -16.31 -3.66
CA GLY A 56 4.93 -16.20 -3.39
C GLY A 56 4.55 -14.89 -2.72
N THR A 57 5.26 -14.49 -1.65
CA THR A 57 5.01 -13.20 -0.96
C THR A 57 5.22 -12.02 -1.90
N PHE A 58 6.29 -12.05 -2.70
CA PHE A 58 6.56 -11.08 -3.75
C PHE A 58 5.43 -10.98 -4.77
N VAL A 59 4.92 -12.10 -5.29
CA VAL A 59 3.80 -12.11 -6.25
C VAL A 59 2.53 -11.52 -5.63
N PHE A 60 2.24 -11.83 -4.35
CA PHE A 60 1.08 -11.27 -3.67
C PHE A 60 1.15 -9.74 -3.57
N GLY A 61 2.30 -9.20 -3.16
CA GLY A 61 2.55 -7.76 -3.07
C GLY A 61 2.47 -7.08 -4.43
N LEU A 62 3.24 -7.59 -5.41
CA LEU A 62 3.34 -7.01 -6.75
C LEU A 62 1.97 -6.93 -7.46
N VAL A 63 1.22 -8.03 -7.47
CA VAL A 63 -0.11 -8.07 -8.12
C VAL A 63 -1.08 -7.11 -7.43
N ALA A 64 -1.02 -7.01 -6.11
CA ALA A 64 -1.86 -6.06 -5.37
C ALA A 64 -1.50 -4.61 -5.72
N ASN A 65 -0.21 -4.25 -5.72
CA ASN A 65 0.27 -2.91 -6.05
C ASN A 65 -0.09 -2.52 -7.49
N VAL A 66 0.16 -3.39 -8.47
CA VAL A 66 -0.21 -3.17 -9.88
C VAL A 66 -1.72 -3.04 -10.04
N GLY A 67 -2.49 -3.94 -9.41
CA GLY A 67 -3.95 -3.91 -9.45
C GLY A 67 -4.52 -2.60 -8.88
N ALA A 68 -4.03 -2.16 -7.73
CA ALA A 68 -4.39 -0.89 -7.11
C ALA A 68 -4.05 0.29 -8.01
N GLY A 69 -2.83 0.31 -8.57
CA GLY A 69 -2.38 1.33 -9.52
C GLY A 69 -3.30 1.46 -10.74
N ILE A 70 -3.66 0.34 -11.37
CA ILE A 70 -4.58 0.33 -12.53
C ILE A 70 -5.96 0.87 -12.15
N LEU A 71 -6.50 0.48 -11.00
CA LEU A 71 -7.80 0.96 -10.51
C LEU A 71 -7.79 2.45 -10.19
N CYS A 72 -6.68 2.98 -9.65
CA CYS A 72 -6.47 4.40 -9.44
C CYS A 72 -6.36 5.16 -10.78
N LEU A 73 -5.63 4.64 -11.76
CA LEU A 73 -5.54 5.23 -13.10
C LEU A 73 -6.89 5.24 -13.84
N ARG A 74 -7.73 4.23 -13.63
CA ARG A 74 -9.12 4.23 -14.11
C ARG A 74 -9.89 5.42 -13.54
N ASN A 75 -9.73 5.71 -12.26
CA ASN A 75 -10.39 6.84 -11.61
C ASN A 75 -9.84 8.18 -12.13
N TRP A 76 -8.53 8.30 -12.33
CA TRP A 76 -7.91 9.48 -12.94
C TRP A 76 -8.47 9.77 -14.35
N ARG A 77 -8.68 8.74 -15.17
CA ARG A 77 -9.25 8.89 -16.52
C ARG A 77 -10.74 9.24 -16.52
N SER A 78 -11.44 9.04 -15.40
CA SER A 78 -12.87 9.28 -15.31
C SER A 78 -13.18 10.74 -14.97
N PRO A 79 -13.89 11.49 -15.83
CA PRO A 79 -14.34 12.86 -15.52
C PRO A 79 -15.48 12.89 -14.50
N GLN A 80 -15.94 11.74 -14.02
CA GLN A 80 -17.09 11.64 -13.12
C GLN A 80 -16.67 11.56 -11.66
N VAL A 81 -15.39 11.34 -11.36
CA VAL A 81 -14.89 11.12 -10.00
C VAL A 81 -14.96 12.40 -9.17
N VAL A 82 -15.61 12.32 -8.02
CA VAL A 82 -15.97 13.48 -7.18
C VAL A 82 -14.80 13.97 -6.34
N SER A 83 -13.90 13.08 -5.92
CA SER A 83 -12.72 13.46 -5.15
C SER A 83 -11.61 14.16 -5.96
N GLY A 84 -11.75 14.23 -7.28
CA GLY A 84 -10.79 14.88 -8.17
C GLY A 84 -9.81 13.90 -8.83
N ARG A 85 -9.48 14.18 -10.09
CA ARG A 85 -8.67 13.29 -10.94
C ARG A 85 -7.20 13.28 -10.52
N THR A 86 -6.67 14.42 -10.07
CA THR A 86 -5.26 14.56 -9.65
C THR A 86 -4.95 13.73 -8.41
N VAL A 87 -5.91 13.59 -7.50
CA VAL A 87 -5.79 12.73 -6.31
C VAL A 87 -5.51 11.28 -6.70
N TRP A 88 -6.31 10.73 -7.61
CA TRP A 88 -6.15 9.34 -8.07
C TRP A 88 -4.96 9.15 -9.00
N LEU A 89 -4.54 10.19 -9.73
CA LEU A 89 -3.29 10.15 -10.49
C LEU A 89 -2.10 10.01 -9.53
N ALA A 90 -2.03 10.85 -8.50
CA ALA A 90 -0.97 10.81 -7.51
C ALA A 90 -0.93 9.45 -6.80
N ILE A 91 -2.07 8.99 -6.27
CA ILE A 91 -2.14 7.67 -5.61
C ILE A 91 -1.78 6.55 -6.59
N GLY A 92 -2.28 6.59 -7.83
CA GLY A 92 -2.00 5.58 -8.84
C GLY A 92 -0.52 5.52 -9.25
N ILE A 93 0.14 6.67 -9.40
CA ILE A 93 1.60 6.73 -9.60
C ILE A 93 2.30 6.15 -8.40
N GLY A 94 1.89 6.47 -7.18
CA GLY A 94 2.45 5.89 -5.96
C GLY A 94 2.39 4.36 -5.96
N MET A 95 1.21 3.77 -6.19
CA MET A 95 1.07 2.30 -6.20
C MET A 95 1.92 1.62 -7.29
N LEU A 96 2.04 2.24 -8.47
CA LEU A 96 2.86 1.70 -9.56
C LEU A 96 4.36 1.89 -9.31
N SER A 97 4.76 2.99 -8.68
CA SER A 97 6.12 3.18 -8.21
C SER A 97 6.48 2.13 -7.18
N TYR A 98 5.61 1.84 -6.20
CA TYR A 98 5.86 0.78 -5.22
C TYR A 98 6.04 -0.58 -5.91
N ALA A 99 5.21 -0.91 -6.90
CA ALA A 99 5.39 -2.14 -7.69
C ALA A 99 6.74 -2.19 -8.41
N ILE A 100 7.24 -1.06 -8.95
CA ILE A 100 8.57 -1.01 -9.57
C ILE A 100 9.67 -1.16 -8.50
N GLY A 101 9.47 -0.55 -7.32
CA GLY A 101 10.32 -0.75 -6.16
C GLY A 101 10.43 -2.23 -5.79
N ASP A 102 9.29 -2.92 -5.66
CA ASP A 102 9.21 -4.36 -5.38
C ASP A 102 10.01 -5.15 -6.42
N LEU A 103 9.78 -4.88 -7.72
CA LEU A 103 10.50 -5.57 -8.80
C LEU A 103 12.02 -5.43 -8.68
N LEU A 104 12.51 -4.23 -8.37
CA LEU A 104 13.93 -3.96 -8.21
C LEU A 104 14.47 -4.63 -6.95
N PHE A 105 13.81 -4.43 -5.81
CA PHE A 105 14.19 -5.06 -4.55
C PHE A 105 14.22 -6.60 -4.66
N GLY A 106 13.20 -7.18 -5.29
CA GLY A 106 13.14 -8.62 -5.55
C GLY A 106 14.25 -9.14 -6.47
N CYS A 107 14.83 -8.30 -7.34
CA CYS A 107 16.06 -8.69 -8.06
C CYS A 107 17.26 -8.76 -7.12
N TRP A 108 17.42 -7.79 -6.23
CA TRP A 108 18.48 -7.80 -5.21
C TRP A 108 18.39 -9.02 -4.30
N GLU A 109 17.23 -9.23 -3.72
CA GLU A 109 17.02 -10.27 -2.72
C GLU A 109 16.90 -11.66 -3.37
N LEU A 110 15.96 -11.85 -4.30
CA LEU A 110 15.58 -13.18 -4.78
C LEU A 110 16.46 -13.70 -5.92
N VAL A 111 17.00 -12.80 -6.76
CA VAL A 111 17.82 -13.18 -7.92
C VAL A 111 19.29 -13.19 -7.55
N TRP A 112 19.77 -12.16 -6.86
CA TRP A 112 21.19 -12.00 -6.54
C TRP A 112 21.59 -12.52 -5.16
N GLY A 113 20.64 -12.75 -4.26
CA GLY A 113 20.91 -13.25 -2.90
C GLY A 113 21.65 -12.23 -2.04
N LEU A 114 21.43 -10.94 -2.31
CA LEU A 114 21.96 -9.84 -1.50
C LEU A 114 21.04 -9.57 -0.32
N ASP A 115 21.61 -9.03 0.76
CA ASP A 115 20.90 -8.53 1.94
C ASP A 115 21.14 -7.01 2.08
N PRO A 116 20.46 -6.19 1.25
CA PRO A 116 20.78 -4.77 1.12
C PRO A 116 20.04 -3.90 2.14
N ASP A 117 20.76 -2.99 2.80
CA ASP A 117 20.12 -1.93 3.60
C ASP A 117 19.32 -0.95 2.74
N VAL A 118 19.78 -0.70 1.50
CA VAL A 118 19.17 0.18 0.50
C VAL A 118 19.41 -0.38 -0.89
N THR A 119 18.38 -0.35 -1.71
CA THR A 119 18.39 -0.77 -3.11
C THR A 119 18.02 0.37 -4.06
N LEU A 120 18.14 0.12 -5.37
CA LEU A 120 17.55 1.01 -6.36
C LEU A 120 16.01 1.09 -6.27
N GLY A 121 15.38 0.09 -5.63
CA GLY A 121 13.95 0.09 -5.36
C GLY A 121 13.52 1.22 -4.43
N ASP A 122 14.38 1.62 -3.49
CA ASP A 122 14.10 2.68 -2.51
C ASP A 122 13.79 4.03 -3.15
N MET A 123 14.39 4.34 -4.29
CA MET A 123 14.04 5.55 -5.04
C MET A 123 12.54 5.58 -5.44
N PHE A 124 11.98 4.41 -5.75
CA PHE A 124 10.58 4.26 -6.12
C PHE A 124 9.66 4.15 -4.89
N TYR A 125 10.12 3.57 -3.79
CA TYR A 125 9.40 3.62 -2.51
C TYR A 125 9.30 5.05 -1.99
N LEU A 126 10.39 5.83 -2.01
CA LEU A 126 10.37 7.26 -1.67
C LEU A 126 9.37 8.04 -2.53
N LEU A 127 9.36 7.80 -3.84
CA LEU A 127 8.38 8.38 -4.75
C LEU A 127 6.94 7.96 -4.38
N THR A 128 6.74 6.73 -3.93
CA THR A 128 5.45 6.25 -3.44
C THR A 128 4.95 7.10 -2.28
N TYR A 129 5.77 7.31 -1.24
CA TYR A 129 5.41 8.14 -0.10
C TYR A 129 5.05 9.57 -0.51
N ILE A 130 5.84 10.18 -1.39
CA ILE A 130 5.57 11.54 -1.89
C ILE A 130 4.23 11.58 -2.62
N CYS A 131 3.98 10.61 -3.51
CA CYS A 131 2.76 10.55 -4.31
C CYS A 131 1.50 10.23 -3.46
N LEU A 132 1.59 9.27 -2.55
CA LEU A 132 0.50 8.94 -1.62
C LEU A 132 0.18 10.12 -0.71
N GLY A 133 1.21 10.69 -0.08
CA GLY A 133 1.07 11.87 0.79
C GLY A 133 0.42 13.03 0.05
N TRP A 134 0.91 13.35 -1.15
CA TRP A 134 0.33 14.41 -1.99
C TRP A 134 -1.13 14.13 -2.36
N GLY A 135 -1.46 12.91 -2.81
CA GLY A 135 -2.82 12.53 -3.16
C GLY A 135 -3.78 12.63 -1.97
N MET A 136 -3.37 12.15 -0.80
CA MET A 136 -4.16 12.20 0.43
C MET A 136 -4.33 13.63 0.96
N VAL A 137 -3.28 14.47 0.91
CA VAL A 137 -3.37 15.90 1.29
C VAL A 137 -4.35 16.63 0.36
N LEU A 138 -4.27 16.42 -0.95
CA LEU A 138 -5.23 17.03 -1.90
C LEU A 138 -6.68 16.61 -1.59
N ALA A 139 -6.89 15.35 -1.22
CA ALA A 139 -8.21 14.85 -0.82
C ALA A 139 -8.74 15.58 0.43
N VAL A 140 -7.88 15.84 1.42
CA VAL A 140 -8.22 16.54 2.67
C VAL A 140 -8.45 18.03 2.46
N VAL A 141 -7.50 18.73 1.83
CA VAL A 141 -7.51 20.20 1.71
C VAL A 141 -8.74 20.69 0.95
N SER A 142 -9.21 19.91 -0.02
CA SER A 142 -10.42 20.24 -0.78
C SER A 142 -11.72 20.26 0.07
N LYS A 143 -11.69 19.79 1.32
CA LYS A 143 -12.89 19.50 2.11
C LYS A 143 -13.12 20.35 3.36
N ARG A 144 -12.32 21.39 3.64
CA ARG A 144 -12.49 22.30 4.80
C ARG A 144 -12.82 21.53 6.09
N LEU A 145 -11.87 20.73 6.56
CA LEU A 145 -12.04 19.93 7.78
C LEU A 145 -12.48 20.80 8.96
N ASN A 146 -13.67 20.53 9.49
CA ASN A 146 -14.16 21.14 10.71
C ASN A 146 -14.19 20.07 11.81
N LEU A 147 -13.01 19.74 12.34
CA LEU A 147 -12.86 18.72 13.36
C LEU A 147 -13.33 19.25 14.72
N GLU A 148 -14.10 18.45 15.44
CA GLU A 148 -14.47 18.73 16.82
C GLU A 148 -13.25 18.63 17.75
N LYS A 149 -13.31 19.28 18.92
CA LYS A 149 -12.19 19.31 19.88
C LYS A 149 -11.70 17.91 20.28
N TRP A 150 -12.62 16.94 20.41
CA TRP A 150 -12.27 15.56 20.70
C TRP A 150 -11.55 14.87 19.53
N GLN A 151 -11.95 15.15 18.29
CA GLN A 151 -11.28 14.62 17.11
C GLN A 151 -9.85 15.15 16.99
N TRP A 152 -9.62 16.42 17.35
CA TRP A 152 -8.27 16.98 17.49
C TRP A 152 -7.45 16.26 18.56
N ALA A 153 -8.04 15.95 19.73
CA ALA A 153 -7.36 15.19 20.77
C ALA A 153 -6.95 13.79 20.28
N VAL A 154 -7.83 13.09 19.55
CA VAL A 154 -7.51 11.79 18.93
C VAL A 154 -6.38 11.92 17.91
N LEU A 155 -6.43 12.93 17.03
CA LEU A 155 -5.39 13.17 16.03
C LEU A 155 -4.02 13.43 16.67
N ILE A 156 -3.96 14.27 17.70
CA ILE A 156 -2.73 14.56 18.45
C ILE A 156 -2.23 13.31 19.19
N GLY A 157 -3.15 12.54 19.79
CA GLY A 157 -2.81 11.30 20.49
C GLY A 157 -2.18 10.26 19.55
N ILE A 158 -2.77 10.05 18.37
CA ILE A 158 -2.23 9.13 17.36
C ILE A 158 -0.90 9.64 16.80
N ALA A 159 -0.77 10.94 16.54
CA ALA A 159 0.49 11.53 16.11
C ALA A 159 1.61 11.30 17.16
N ALA A 160 1.33 11.58 18.44
CA ALA A 160 2.29 11.38 19.51
C ALA A 160 2.65 9.92 19.71
N ALA A 161 1.67 9.01 19.68
CA ALA A 161 1.91 7.56 19.77
C ALA A 161 2.73 7.04 18.58
N GLY A 162 2.41 7.49 17.36
CA GLY A 162 3.14 7.12 16.16
C GLY A 162 4.59 7.60 16.18
N ILE A 163 4.83 8.84 16.63
CA ILE A 163 6.19 9.39 16.83
C ILE A 163 6.93 8.61 17.92
N ALA A 164 6.29 8.33 19.05
CA ALA A 164 6.91 7.61 20.15
C ALA A 164 7.32 6.19 19.72
N LEU A 165 6.44 5.49 18.99
CA LEU A 165 6.74 4.16 18.43
C LEU A 165 7.90 4.26 17.43
N ALA A 166 7.82 5.20 16.49
CA ALA A 166 8.88 5.47 15.52
C ALA A 166 10.25 5.72 16.19
N VAL A 167 10.30 6.57 17.21
CA VAL A 167 11.53 6.83 17.97
C VAL A 167 12.01 5.57 18.67
N TRP A 168 11.13 4.85 19.36
CA TRP A 168 11.48 3.62 20.06
C TRP A 168 12.04 2.54 19.12
N VAL A 169 11.43 2.37 17.94
CA VAL A 169 11.85 1.44 16.87
C VAL A 169 13.06 1.97 16.07
N SER A 170 13.43 3.25 16.20
CA SER A 170 14.67 3.81 15.62
C SER A 170 15.85 3.85 16.60
N MET A 171 15.59 3.81 17.91
CA MET A 171 16.64 3.73 18.93
C MET A 171 17.24 2.32 18.97
N SER A 172 18.31 2.06 18.20
CA SER A 172 19.12 0.85 18.40
C SER A 172 19.49 0.72 19.89
N PRO A 173 19.61 -0.51 20.45
CA PRO A 173 20.20 -0.64 21.78
C PRO A 173 21.56 0.05 21.74
N VAL A 174 21.70 1.10 22.55
CA VAL A 174 22.96 1.80 22.79
C VAL A 174 23.92 0.75 23.37
N GLY A 175 24.67 0.08 22.50
CA GLY A 175 25.42 -1.11 22.89
C GLY A 175 26.13 -1.90 21.79
N SER A 176 26.02 -1.52 20.51
CA SER A 176 26.74 -2.19 19.41
C SER A 176 27.84 -1.33 18.76
N GLU A 177 28.29 -0.26 19.44
CA GLU A 177 29.49 0.51 19.05
C GLU A 177 30.72 0.21 19.92
N ILE A 178 30.74 -0.93 20.61
CA ILE A 178 31.97 -1.48 21.21
C ILE A 178 32.15 -2.93 20.74
N ALA A 179 32.31 -3.11 19.44
CA ALA A 179 33.00 -4.26 18.87
C ALA A 179 34.24 -3.72 18.15
N THR A 180 35.25 -3.44 18.97
CA THR A 180 36.68 -3.54 18.69
C THR A 180 37.12 -3.77 17.24
N THR A 181 38.04 -2.91 16.82
CA THR A 181 39.03 -3.00 15.74
C THR A 181 39.91 -4.28 15.73
N GLU A 182 39.43 -5.43 16.24
CA GLU A 182 40.18 -6.69 16.34
C GLU A 182 39.30 -7.93 16.11
N ALA A 183 38.54 -7.97 15.02
CA ALA A 183 38.04 -9.22 14.45
C ALA A 183 38.53 -9.37 13.00
N LEU A 184 39.85 -9.45 12.85
CA LEU A 184 40.46 -10.12 11.71
C LEU A 184 40.01 -11.59 11.74
N THR A 185 39.52 -12.07 10.60
CA THR A 185 39.29 -13.48 10.25
C THR A 185 38.17 -14.20 11.00
N ALA A 186 36.94 -13.98 10.54
CA ALA A 186 35.95 -15.04 10.41
C ALA A 186 35.11 -14.73 9.17
N GLU A 187 35.57 -15.16 8.00
CA GLU A 187 34.68 -15.31 6.84
C GLU A 187 33.64 -16.36 7.21
N VAL A 188 32.49 -15.92 7.72
CA VAL A 188 31.26 -16.70 7.61
C VAL A 188 30.90 -16.65 6.14
N SER A 189 31.22 -17.73 5.42
CA SER A 189 30.84 -17.91 4.03
C SER A 189 29.32 -18.02 3.92
N LEU A 190 28.65 -16.88 3.76
CA LEU A 190 27.35 -16.83 3.10
C LEU A 190 27.51 -17.48 1.71
N PRO A 191 26.47 -18.11 1.14
CA PRO A 191 26.54 -18.57 -0.24
C PRO A 191 26.97 -17.39 -1.12
N ALA A 192 27.98 -17.62 -1.97
CA ALA A 192 28.55 -16.57 -2.79
C ALA A 192 27.44 -15.81 -3.53
N SER A 193 27.36 -14.50 -3.30
CA SER A 193 26.53 -13.57 -4.06
C SER A 193 26.59 -13.95 -5.54
N THR A 194 25.42 -14.10 -6.16
CA THR A 194 25.35 -14.34 -7.62
C THR A 194 25.32 -13.02 -8.39
N ALA A 195 25.45 -11.89 -7.68
CA ALA A 195 25.39 -10.57 -8.23
C ALA A 195 26.59 -10.31 -9.18
N PRO A 196 26.36 -9.70 -10.35
CA PRO A 196 27.44 -9.13 -11.13
C PRO A 196 28.19 -8.06 -10.32
N ALA A 197 29.50 -7.93 -10.49
CA ALA A 197 30.34 -6.97 -9.74
C ALA A 197 29.85 -5.51 -9.78
N PHE A 198 29.19 -5.09 -10.87
CA PHE A 198 28.64 -3.74 -10.96
C PHE A 198 27.42 -3.54 -10.02
N ILE A 199 26.63 -4.59 -9.77
CA ILE A 199 25.51 -4.57 -8.82
C ILE A 199 26.06 -4.45 -7.40
N GLU A 200 27.08 -5.24 -7.04
CA GLU A 200 27.72 -5.14 -5.72
C GLU A 200 28.33 -3.74 -5.49
N THR A 201 28.87 -3.12 -6.54
CA THR A 201 29.37 -1.74 -6.44
C THR A 201 28.24 -0.74 -6.18
N ILE A 202 27.10 -0.91 -6.85
CA ILE A 202 25.91 -0.07 -6.63
C ILE A 202 25.41 -0.27 -5.20
N ASP A 203 25.29 -1.52 -4.76
CA ASP A 203 24.83 -1.91 -3.43
C ASP A 203 25.65 -1.21 -2.33
N ASN A 204 26.98 -1.41 -2.35
CA ASN A 204 27.91 -0.76 -1.43
C ASN A 204 27.82 0.78 -1.47
N THR A 205 27.56 1.35 -2.64
CA THR A 205 27.39 2.81 -2.78
C THR A 205 26.11 3.27 -2.09
N LEU A 206 25.01 2.52 -2.25
CA LEU A 206 23.70 2.82 -1.70
C LEU A 206 23.64 2.66 -0.18
N SER A 207 24.38 1.73 0.41
CA SER A 207 24.45 1.55 1.88
C SER A 207 24.89 2.82 2.61
N ASN A 208 25.70 3.69 1.99
CA ASN A 208 26.08 4.99 2.56
C ASN A 208 24.87 5.93 2.81
N TYR A 209 23.73 5.65 2.17
CA TYR A 209 22.49 6.42 2.29
C TYR A 209 21.46 5.75 3.21
N ALA A 210 21.73 4.56 3.75
CA ALA A 210 20.80 3.78 4.59
C ALA A 210 20.21 4.60 5.73
N TYR A 211 21.04 5.34 6.45
CA TYR A 211 20.57 6.22 7.53
C TYR A 211 19.54 7.26 7.05
N TYR A 212 19.80 7.93 5.93
CA TYR A 212 18.91 8.99 5.42
C TYR A 212 17.62 8.44 4.84
N VAL A 213 17.70 7.33 4.11
CA VAL A 213 16.55 6.61 3.56
C VAL A 213 15.68 6.06 4.70
N GLY A 214 16.29 5.40 5.68
CA GLY A 214 15.63 4.91 6.88
C GLY A 214 14.92 6.03 7.63
N LEU A 215 15.59 7.17 7.87
CA LEU A 215 14.99 8.35 8.51
C LEU A 215 13.80 8.89 7.71
N PHE A 216 13.91 8.96 6.39
CA PHE A 216 12.81 9.39 5.52
C PHE A 216 11.59 8.48 5.72
N TYR A 217 11.75 7.15 5.71
CA TYR A 217 10.64 6.23 5.93
C TYR A 217 9.94 6.48 7.25
N VAL A 218 10.69 6.62 8.36
CA VAL A 218 10.09 6.92 9.68
C VAL A 218 9.22 8.17 9.64
N VAL A 219 9.77 9.26 9.09
CA VAL A 219 9.07 10.55 9.05
C VAL A 219 7.85 10.47 8.13
N ALA A 220 8.00 9.82 6.98
CA ALA A 220 6.94 9.69 5.99
C ALA A 220 5.79 8.79 6.50
N ASP A 221 6.10 7.71 7.22
CA ASP A 221 5.14 6.82 7.87
C ASP A 221 4.26 7.55 8.88
N VAL A 222 4.88 8.30 9.79
CA VAL A 222 4.16 9.12 10.77
C VAL A 222 3.32 10.19 10.08
N PHE A 223 3.86 10.84 9.04
CA PHE A 223 3.12 11.83 8.27
C PHE A 223 1.88 11.23 7.59
N LEU A 224 2.02 10.07 6.93
CA LEU A 224 0.91 9.36 6.32
C LEU A 224 -0.12 8.89 7.36
N LEU A 225 0.34 8.41 8.53
CA LEU A 225 -0.51 8.02 9.65
C LEU A 225 -1.41 9.17 10.14
N ILE A 226 -0.84 10.37 10.27
CA ILE A 226 -1.59 11.57 10.67
C ILE A 226 -2.66 11.91 9.63
N ILE A 227 -2.33 11.88 8.34
CA ILE A 227 -3.30 12.18 7.28
C ILE A 227 -4.38 11.10 7.19
N ALA A 228 -4.01 9.82 7.31
CA ALA A 228 -4.96 8.71 7.34
C ALA A 228 -5.95 8.85 8.50
N THR A 229 -5.45 9.22 9.67
CA THR A 229 -6.28 9.50 10.86
C THR A 229 -7.21 10.69 10.61
N ALA A 230 -6.69 11.79 10.06
CA ALA A 230 -7.50 12.96 9.72
C ALA A 230 -8.60 12.60 8.71
N LEU A 231 -8.28 11.77 7.70
CA LEU A 231 -9.25 11.24 6.73
C LEU A 231 -10.34 10.40 7.42
N LEU A 232 -9.98 9.49 8.33
CA LEU A 232 -10.98 8.68 9.06
C LEU A 232 -11.94 9.56 9.87
N LEU A 233 -11.40 10.54 10.59
CA LEU A 233 -12.19 11.44 11.44
C LEU A 233 -13.08 12.36 10.59
N ALA A 234 -12.55 12.86 9.47
CA ALA A 234 -13.28 13.70 8.53
C ALA A 234 -14.42 12.97 7.82
N PHE A 235 -14.21 11.68 7.55
CA PHE A 235 -15.10 10.83 6.77
C PHE A 235 -15.71 9.72 7.63
N TRP A 236 -16.14 10.05 8.84
CA TRP A 236 -16.89 9.09 9.67
C TRP A 236 -18.39 9.12 9.33
N GLY A 237 -18.96 7.96 8.98
CA GLY A 237 -20.42 7.75 8.92
C GLY A 237 -21.16 8.13 7.62
N GLY A 238 -20.47 8.39 6.50
CA GLY A 238 -21.10 8.74 5.21
C GLY A 238 -20.89 7.69 4.09
N ARG A 239 -21.73 7.67 3.05
CA ARG A 239 -21.52 6.73 1.91
C ARG A 239 -20.26 7.01 1.09
N PHE A 240 -19.94 8.29 0.87
CA PHE A 240 -18.65 8.72 0.28
C PHE A 240 -17.46 8.42 1.20
N SER A 241 -17.74 8.14 2.46
CA SER A 241 -16.76 7.96 3.51
C SER A 241 -16.14 6.56 3.46
N GLN A 242 -16.84 5.58 2.88
CA GLN A 242 -16.34 4.21 2.73
C GLN A 242 -15.08 4.11 1.87
N SER A 243 -14.97 4.88 0.78
CA SER A 243 -13.74 4.88 -0.04
C SER A 243 -12.53 5.35 0.77
N TRP A 244 -12.69 6.48 1.48
CA TRP A 244 -11.61 7.07 2.26
C TRP A 244 -11.26 6.27 3.52
N GLN A 245 -12.23 5.56 4.09
CA GLN A 245 -11.98 4.59 5.14
C GLN A 245 -11.08 3.44 4.67
N MET A 246 -11.28 2.94 3.44
CA MET A 246 -10.41 1.92 2.87
C MET A 246 -9.00 2.47 2.59
N ILE A 247 -8.89 3.69 2.04
CA ILE A 247 -7.59 4.35 1.84
C ILE A 247 -6.84 4.49 3.17
N ALA A 248 -7.51 5.00 4.21
CA ALA A 248 -6.89 5.14 5.52
C ALA A 248 -6.51 3.79 6.13
N ALA A 249 -7.39 2.78 6.06
CA ALA A 249 -7.06 1.43 6.53
C ALA A 249 -5.86 0.83 5.77
N GLY A 250 -5.73 1.12 4.47
CA GLY A 250 -4.57 0.75 3.68
C GLY A 250 -3.30 1.43 4.19
N THR A 251 -3.36 2.73 4.48
CA THR A 251 -2.24 3.47 5.09
C THR A 251 -1.87 2.97 6.48
N PHE A 252 -2.84 2.61 7.33
CA PHE A 252 -2.56 1.96 8.62
C PHE A 252 -1.89 0.60 8.42
N SER A 253 -2.29 -0.16 7.41
CA SER A 253 -1.65 -1.44 7.08
C SER A 253 -0.19 -1.22 6.68
N LEU A 254 0.08 -0.24 5.81
CA LEU A 254 1.45 0.13 5.44
C LEU A 254 2.28 0.47 6.68
N TYR A 255 1.79 1.37 7.53
CA TYR A 255 2.45 1.73 8.79
C TYR A 255 2.74 0.54 9.70
N ILE A 256 1.80 -0.40 9.84
CA ILE A 256 2.00 -1.61 10.66
C ILE A 256 3.13 -2.46 10.08
N ALA A 257 3.16 -2.66 8.76
CA ALA A 257 4.21 -3.41 8.09
C ALA A 257 5.58 -2.75 8.28
N ASP A 258 5.68 -1.43 8.09
CA ASP A 258 6.95 -0.70 8.18
C ASP A 258 7.48 -0.63 9.62
N MET A 259 6.62 -0.42 10.62
CA MET A 259 7.03 -0.46 12.03
C MET A 259 7.44 -1.86 12.47
N TRP A 260 6.77 -2.90 11.93
CA TRP A 260 7.20 -4.27 12.15
C TRP A 260 8.56 -4.54 11.52
N PHE A 261 8.74 -4.19 10.24
CA PHE A 261 9.99 -4.40 9.52
C PHE A 261 11.18 -3.79 10.27
N LYS A 262 11.08 -2.52 10.66
CA LYS A 262 12.14 -1.85 11.43
C LYS A 262 12.39 -2.45 12.81
N TYR A 263 11.35 -2.99 13.44
CA TYR A 263 11.51 -3.73 14.68
C TYR A 263 12.22 -5.06 14.43
N ALA A 264 11.86 -5.75 13.34
CA ALA A 264 12.36 -7.05 12.99
C ALA A 264 13.84 -6.99 12.57
N GLU A 265 14.29 -5.94 11.88
CA GLU A 265 15.72 -5.69 11.56
C GLU A 265 16.63 -5.61 12.80
N ARG A 266 16.08 -5.38 14.00
CA ARG A 266 16.84 -5.42 15.25
C ARG A 266 17.12 -6.83 15.74
N LEU A 267 16.40 -7.81 15.21
CA LEU A 267 16.59 -9.22 15.51
C LEU A 267 17.74 -9.71 14.62
N ALA A 268 18.73 -10.38 15.21
CA ALA A 268 19.94 -10.80 14.51
C ALA A 268 19.69 -11.71 13.29
N ASP A 269 18.55 -12.39 13.26
CA ASP A 269 18.18 -13.38 12.24
C ASP A 269 16.93 -12.95 11.46
N TYR A 270 16.76 -11.65 11.20
CA TYR A 270 15.66 -11.19 10.36
C TYR A 270 15.75 -11.82 8.96
N GLN A 271 14.59 -12.22 8.45
CA GLN A 271 14.43 -12.68 7.08
C GLN A 271 13.07 -12.20 6.59
N SER A 272 13.00 -11.81 5.32
CA SER A 272 11.76 -11.40 4.67
C SER A 272 10.73 -12.52 4.60
N GLY A 273 9.46 -12.12 4.53
CA GLY A 273 8.31 -13.00 4.49
C GLY A 273 7.81 -13.42 5.89
N SER A 274 8.12 -12.66 6.93
CA SER A 274 7.53 -12.84 8.25
C SER A 274 6.01 -12.54 8.22
N LEU A 275 5.26 -13.07 9.21
CA LEU A 275 3.80 -13.03 9.19
C LEU A 275 3.21 -11.60 9.07
N LEU A 276 3.81 -10.62 9.75
CA LEU A 276 3.30 -9.24 9.75
C LEU A 276 3.58 -8.49 8.44
N GLU A 277 4.45 -8.99 7.57
CA GLU A 277 4.66 -8.40 6.24
C GLU A 277 3.46 -8.60 5.31
N VAL A 278 2.49 -9.46 5.67
CA VAL A 278 1.20 -9.54 4.95
C VAL A 278 0.49 -8.18 4.88
N PHE A 279 0.75 -7.27 5.82
CA PHE A 279 0.19 -5.93 5.82
C PHE A 279 0.68 -5.07 4.63
N TRP A 280 1.86 -5.35 4.07
CA TRP A 280 2.29 -4.77 2.79
C TRP A 280 1.44 -5.24 1.61
N VAL A 281 0.77 -6.39 1.71
CA VAL A 281 -0.23 -6.85 0.72
C VAL A 281 -1.61 -6.23 1.00
N PHE A 282 -2.00 -6.12 2.27
CA PHE A 282 -3.29 -5.53 2.64
C PHE A 282 -3.40 -4.07 2.24
N SER A 283 -2.33 -3.29 2.39
CA SER A 283 -2.28 -1.89 2.00
C SER A 283 -2.76 -1.68 0.55
N PRO A 284 -2.07 -2.19 -0.49
CA PRO A 284 -2.50 -2.01 -1.88
C PRO A 284 -3.89 -2.57 -2.18
N VAL A 285 -4.27 -3.72 -1.59
CA VAL A 285 -5.63 -4.26 -1.75
C VAL A 285 -6.67 -3.25 -1.27
N LEU A 286 -6.47 -2.65 -0.10
CA LEU A 286 -7.38 -1.66 0.48
C LEU A 286 -7.39 -0.36 -0.35
N PHE A 287 -6.24 0.08 -0.86
CA PHE A 287 -6.17 1.19 -1.82
C PHE A 287 -6.99 0.91 -3.09
N GLY A 288 -6.86 -0.29 -3.65
CA GLY A 288 -7.63 -0.74 -4.82
C GLY A 288 -9.15 -0.80 -4.56
N ILE A 289 -9.56 -1.34 -3.40
CA ILE A 289 -10.98 -1.36 -2.98
C ILE A 289 -11.50 0.07 -2.83
N GLY A 290 -10.73 0.97 -2.19
CA GLY A 290 -11.05 2.40 -2.10
C GLY A 290 -11.30 3.01 -3.48
N ALA A 291 -10.41 2.78 -4.44
CA ALA A 291 -10.58 3.24 -5.81
C ALA A 291 -11.86 2.70 -6.47
N VAL A 292 -12.22 1.43 -6.25
CA VAL A 292 -13.48 0.84 -6.75
C VAL A 292 -14.71 1.52 -6.15
N LEU A 293 -14.70 1.74 -4.84
CA LEU A 293 -15.81 2.38 -4.15
C LEU A 293 -16.04 3.82 -4.62
N GLU A 294 -14.98 4.63 -4.74
CA GLU A 294 -15.10 6.01 -5.24
C GLU A 294 -15.69 6.04 -6.66
N TYR A 295 -15.20 5.19 -7.55
CA TYR A 295 -15.70 5.12 -8.92
C TYR A 295 -17.18 4.76 -8.98
N HIS A 296 -17.57 3.74 -8.21
CA HIS A 296 -18.95 3.28 -8.17
C HIS A 296 -19.90 4.35 -7.62
N ILE A 297 -19.52 5.05 -6.54
CA ILE A 297 -20.35 6.11 -5.96
C ILE A 297 -20.45 7.31 -6.93
N SER A 298 -19.33 7.69 -7.53
CA SER A 298 -19.22 8.81 -8.48
C SER A 298 -20.09 8.60 -9.72
N THR A 299 -20.12 7.39 -10.26
CA THR A 299 -20.88 7.07 -11.49
C THR A 299 -22.38 6.87 -11.23
N ARG A 300 -22.77 6.21 -10.12
CA ARG A 300 -24.20 5.98 -9.78
C ARG A 300 -24.95 7.26 -9.44
N SER A 301 -24.31 8.18 -8.70
CA SER A 301 -24.93 9.44 -8.27
C SER A 301 -25.46 10.25 -9.46
N ARG A 302 -24.75 10.23 -10.59
CA ARG A 302 -25.08 10.99 -11.80
C ARG A 302 -26.10 10.29 -12.70
N GLN A 303 -26.10 8.94 -12.76
CA GLN A 303 -27.13 8.18 -13.46
C GLN A 303 -28.53 8.39 -12.87
N GLY A 304 -28.65 8.47 -11.54
CA GLY A 304 -29.90 8.80 -10.86
C GLY A 304 -30.45 10.17 -11.26
N ARG A 305 -29.58 11.19 -11.40
CA ARG A 305 -29.97 12.54 -11.82
C ARG A 305 -30.42 12.59 -13.29
N ARG A 306 -29.75 11.87 -14.19
CA ARG A 306 -30.15 11.77 -15.61
C ARG A 306 -31.50 11.07 -15.79
N ARG A 307 -31.75 9.98 -15.06
CA ARG A 307 -33.06 9.29 -15.11
C ARG A 307 -34.21 10.17 -14.63
N ARG A 308 -34.01 10.93 -13.55
CA ARG A 308 -35.03 11.88 -13.04
C ARG A 308 -35.27 13.05 -14.00
N GLY A 309 -34.20 13.62 -14.57
CA GLY A 309 -34.32 14.70 -15.55
C GLY A 309 -35.00 14.27 -16.85
N GLY A 310 -34.69 13.06 -17.35
CA GLY A 310 -35.34 12.51 -18.55
C GLY A 310 -36.82 12.16 -18.33
N ALA A 311 -37.17 11.65 -17.15
CA ALA A 311 -38.56 11.37 -16.80
C ALA A 311 -39.40 12.65 -16.62
N ALA A 312 -38.81 13.72 -16.07
CA ALA A 312 -39.47 15.01 -15.94
C ALA A 312 -39.67 15.71 -17.29
N ALA A 313 -38.70 15.62 -18.21
CA ALA A 313 -38.84 16.14 -19.57
C ALA A 313 -39.90 15.39 -20.38
N ALA A 314 -39.92 14.05 -20.28
CA ALA A 314 -40.93 13.23 -20.98
C ALA A 314 -42.36 13.44 -20.47
N ALA A 315 -42.54 13.92 -19.22
CA ALA A 315 -43.84 14.25 -18.65
C ALA A 315 -44.29 15.71 -18.94
N ALA A 316 -43.39 16.56 -19.44
CA ALA A 316 -43.72 17.92 -19.86
C ALA A 316 -44.15 18.00 -21.34
N ASP A 317 -43.83 16.95 -22.12
CA ASP A 317 -44.17 16.82 -23.54
C ASP A 317 -45.44 15.96 -23.79
N SER A 318 -46.21 15.64 -22.75
CA SER A 318 -47.45 14.84 -22.79
C SER A 318 -48.64 15.63 -22.25
#